data_AF-A0A2G9N4S6-F1
#
_entry.id   AF-A0A2G9N4S6-F1
#
_cell.length_a   1.000
_cell.length_b   1.000
_cell.length_c   1.000
_cell.angle_alpha   90.00
_cell.angle_beta   90.00
_cell.angle_gamma   90.00
#
_symmetry.space_group_name_H-M   'P 1'
#
loop_
_entity.id
_entity.type
_entity.pdbx_description
1 polymer ?
#
loop_
_entity_poly.entity_id
_entity_poly.type
_entity_poly.pdbx_seq_one_letter_code
_entity_poly.pdbx_strand_id
1 'polypeptide(L)'
;MKKKSVKGNNGETELKIGWKAMPLKEKISDPASIWFFAVMVIYLIQAVFAAFYESSPPLVDFFTVTPIIIIAFILHLLFRFNRTVPITLGIGFMFHILGLYKIIPYNQYYVGELYGAPQLYYHYDWIVHIMGVGFMAIALSSVLYPYLKRAFDSRFMTFLILILCTVGLGSLNEVVEFMGYGVYGYGEGFLEFGSGDSSPSQGPWTNSCTDMLNNTIGSVVFIGAFVLNKKYGWFSGSH
;
A
#
# COMPACT_ATOMS: atom_id res chain seq x y z
N MET A 1 -51.43 11.16 39.91
CA MET A 1 -50.04 10.67 39.82
C MET A 1 -49.64 10.52 38.36
N LYS A 2 -48.79 11.42 37.83
CA LYS A 2 -48.24 11.31 36.46
C LYS A 2 -47.03 10.38 36.49
N LYS A 3 -47.10 9.24 35.82
CA LYS A 3 -45.94 8.36 35.58
C LYS A 3 -44.95 9.10 34.68
N LYS A 4 -43.84 9.58 35.24
CA LYS A 4 -42.67 10.00 34.47
C LYS A 4 -42.08 8.75 33.81
N SER A 5 -42.25 8.64 32.49
CA SER A 5 -41.50 7.73 31.64
C SER A 5 -40.02 8.14 31.72
N VAL A 6 -39.23 7.33 32.40
CA VAL A 6 -37.77 7.45 32.42
C VAL A 6 -37.30 6.97 31.05
N LYS A 7 -36.92 7.91 30.18
CA LYS A 7 -36.11 7.63 28.99
C LYS A 7 -34.73 7.15 29.44
N GLY A 8 -34.64 5.87 29.77
CA GLY A 8 -33.37 5.15 29.84
C GLY A 8 -32.85 4.97 28.42
N ASN A 9 -32.20 6.01 27.89
CA ASN A 9 -31.62 6.00 26.55
C ASN A 9 -30.09 5.88 26.63
N ASN A 10 -29.61 4.98 27.49
CA ASN A 10 -28.27 4.42 27.33
C ASN A 10 -28.43 3.16 26.49
N GLY A 11 -28.76 3.39 25.21
CA GLY A 11 -28.54 2.40 24.17
C GLY A 11 -27.03 2.27 24.00
N GLU A 12 -26.38 1.56 24.91
CA GLU A 12 -25.21 0.78 24.57
C GLU A 12 -25.70 -0.23 23.53
N THR A 13 -25.74 0.22 22.28
CA THR A 13 -25.64 -0.69 21.16
C THR A 13 -24.29 -1.35 21.32
N GLU A 14 -24.28 -2.46 22.06
CA GLU A 14 -23.28 -3.51 21.92
C GLU A 14 -23.25 -3.82 20.43
N LEU A 15 -22.38 -3.11 19.72
CA LEU A 15 -21.88 -3.52 18.44
C LEU A 15 -21.11 -4.78 18.79
N LYS A 16 -21.84 -5.91 18.76
CA LYS A 16 -21.27 -7.20 18.46
C LYS A 16 -20.45 -6.94 17.21
N ILE A 17 -19.16 -6.68 17.39
CA ILE A 17 -18.14 -6.83 16.37
C ILE A 17 -18.10 -8.33 16.18
N GLY A 18 -19.16 -8.86 15.57
CA GLY A 18 -19.28 -10.22 15.18
C GLY A 18 -18.25 -10.37 14.10
N TRP A 19 -17.04 -10.71 14.49
CA TRP A 19 -16.11 -11.51 13.71
C TRP A 19 -16.79 -12.85 13.46
N LYS A 20 -17.93 -12.82 12.79
CA LYS A 20 -18.80 -13.96 12.59
C LYS A 20 -18.22 -14.72 11.42
N ALA A 21 -16.97 -15.18 11.52
CA ALA A 21 -16.10 -15.63 10.43
C ALA A 21 -16.92 -16.05 9.20
N MET A 22 -16.77 -15.31 8.09
CA MET A 22 -17.34 -15.80 6.83
C MET A 22 -16.70 -17.17 6.61
N PRO A 23 -17.48 -18.22 6.31
CA PRO A 23 -16.91 -19.48 5.89
C PRO A 23 -15.83 -19.21 4.84
N LEU A 24 -14.67 -19.86 4.97
CA LEU A 24 -13.52 -19.63 4.09
C LEU A 24 -13.93 -19.70 2.60
N LYS A 25 -14.86 -20.60 2.28
CA LYS A 25 -15.47 -20.75 0.95
C LYS A 25 -16.07 -19.44 0.41
N GLU A 26 -16.81 -18.70 1.23
CA GLU A 26 -17.40 -17.42 0.83
C GLU A 26 -16.33 -16.36 0.61
N LYS A 27 -15.31 -16.31 1.48
CA LYS A 27 -14.20 -15.34 1.36
C LYS A 27 -13.41 -15.54 0.08
N ILE A 28 -13.08 -16.79 -0.26
CA ILE A 28 -12.31 -17.12 -1.47
C ILE A 28 -13.12 -16.82 -2.74
N SER A 29 -14.45 -16.95 -2.68
CA SER A 29 -15.33 -16.64 -3.81
C SER A 29 -15.65 -15.15 -3.97
N ASP A 30 -15.30 -14.29 -3.01
CA ASP A 30 -15.55 -12.85 -3.12
C ASP A 30 -14.69 -12.24 -4.25
N PRO A 31 -15.28 -11.45 -5.17
CA PRO A 31 -14.55 -10.88 -6.30
C PRO A 31 -13.32 -10.06 -5.89
N ALA A 32 -13.35 -9.36 -4.74
CA ALA A 32 -12.21 -8.58 -4.28
C ALA A 32 -11.07 -9.48 -3.76
N SER A 33 -11.41 -10.61 -3.14
CA SER A 33 -10.42 -11.64 -2.77
C SER A 33 -9.83 -12.30 -4.01
N ILE A 34 -10.65 -12.63 -5.01
CA ILE A 34 -10.18 -13.22 -6.29
C ILE A 34 -9.23 -12.24 -6.99
N TRP A 35 -9.59 -10.97 -7.05
CA TRP A 35 -8.74 -9.90 -7.56
C TRP A 35 -7.38 -9.86 -6.84
N PHE A 36 -7.40 -9.80 -5.51
CA PHE A 36 -6.15 -9.67 -4.74
C PHE A 36 -5.29 -10.95 -4.83
N PHE A 37 -5.93 -12.11 -4.90
CA PHE A 37 -5.26 -13.38 -5.19
C PHE A 37 -4.61 -13.36 -6.58
N ALA A 38 -5.31 -12.86 -7.61
CA ALA A 38 -4.74 -12.74 -8.95
C ALA A 38 -3.50 -11.83 -8.97
N VAL A 39 -3.56 -10.67 -8.29
CA VAL A 39 -2.39 -9.78 -8.12
C VAL A 39 -1.21 -10.51 -7.45
N MET A 40 -1.48 -11.25 -6.37
CA MET A 40 -0.46 -12.05 -5.69
C MET A 40 0.14 -13.13 -6.61
N VAL A 41 -0.68 -13.82 -7.40
CA VAL A 41 -0.21 -14.82 -8.36
C VAL A 41 0.64 -14.20 -9.46
N ILE A 42 0.28 -13.02 -9.97
CA ILE A 42 1.10 -12.29 -10.95
C ILE A 42 2.46 -11.95 -10.34
N TYR A 43 2.50 -11.45 -9.10
CA TYR A 43 3.76 -11.20 -8.38
C TYR A 43 4.62 -12.45 -8.26
N LEU A 44 4.03 -13.58 -7.87
CA LEU A 44 4.74 -14.84 -7.73
C LEU A 44 5.31 -15.33 -9.06
N ILE A 45 4.52 -15.23 -10.14
CA ILE A 45 4.99 -15.58 -11.48
C ILE A 45 6.17 -14.69 -11.87
N GLN A 46 6.08 -13.38 -11.65
CA GLN A 46 7.18 -12.46 -11.95
C GLN A 46 8.43 -12.73 -11.11
N ALA A 47 8.28 -13.00 -9.81
CA ALA A 47 9.38 -13.39 -8.93
C ALA A 47 10.09 -14.65 -9.45
N VAL A 48 9.32 -15.65 -9.89
CA VAL A 48 9.85 -16.87 -10.49
C VAL A 48 10.58 -16.57 -11.80
N PHE A 49 9.98 -15.78 -12.70
CA PHE A 49 10.65 -15.37 -13.95
C PHE A 49 11.95 -14.62 -13.66
N ALA A 50 11.95 -13.66 -12.74
CA ALA A 50 13.15 -12.91 -12.36
C ALA A 50 14.26 -13.85 -11.85
N ALA A 51 13.90 -14.84 -11.01
CA ALA A 51 14.86 -15.81 -10.47
C ALA A 51 15.51 -16.72 -11.54
N PHE A 52 14.83 -16.98 -12.66
CA PHE A 52 15.33 -17.86 -13.72
C PHE A 52 16.04 -17.12 -14.85
N TYR A 53 15.68 -15.86 -15.10
CA TYR A 53 16.09 -15.13 -16.32
C TYR A 53 16.95 -13.90 -16.04
N GLU A 54 17.02 -13.39 -14.81
CA GLU A 54 17.84 -12.24 -14.47
C GLU A 54 18.96 -12.60 -13.49
N SER A 55 20.18 -12.17 -13.79
CA SER A 55 21.34 -12.24 -12.89
C SER A 55 21.53 -10.93 -12.11
N SER A 56 20.46 -10.15 -11.85
CA SER A 56 20.53 -8.74 -11.44
C SER A 56 19.34 -8.28 -10.54
N PRO A 57 19.35 -7.03 -10.01
CA PRO A 57 18.66 -6.49 -8.82
C PRO A 57 17.19 -6.81 -8.48
N PRO A 58 16.25 -6.98 -9.42
CA PRO A 58 14.82 -7.11 -9.05
C PRO A 58 14.48 -8.32 -8.17
N LEU A 59 15.39 -9.29 -8.02
CA LEU A 59 15.19 -10.45 -7.15
C LEU A 59 14.87 -10.04 -5.70
N VAL A 60 15.54 -9.04 -5.16
CA VAL A 60 15.36 -8.69 -3.75
C VAL A 60 14.03 -7.98 -3.50
N ASP A 61 13.60 -7.12 -4.42
CA ASP A 61 12.26 -6.52 -4.39
C ASP A 61 11.18 -7.61 -4.42
N PHE A 62 11.35 -8.62 -5.27
CA PHE A 62 10.44 -9.76 -5.30
C PHE A 62 10.48 -10.57 -3.99
N PHE A 63 11.65 -10.83 -3.41
CA PHE A 63 11.78 -11.54 -2.14
C PHE A 63 11.24 -10.76 -0.94
N THR A 64 11.18 -9.43 -1.01
CA THR A 64 10.69 -8.59 0.07
C THR A 64 9.19 -8.34 -0.06
N VAL A 65 8.73 -7.97 -1.25
CA VAL A 65 7.34 -7.61 -1.52
C VAL A 65 6.45 -8.85 -1.57
N THR A 66 6.92 -9.97 -2.13
CA THR A 66 6.09 -11.19 -2.26
C THR A 66 5.62 -11.72 -0.91
N PRO A 67 6.47 -11.91 0.12
CA PRO A 67 6.01 -12.29 1.46
C PRO A 67 5.03 -11.27 2.06
N ILE A 68 5.24 -9.97 1.86
CA ILE A 68 4.33 -8.93 2.35
C ILE A 68 2.94 -9.10 1.71
N ILE A 69 2.86 -9.34 0.40
CA ILE A 69 1.58 -9.56 -0.30
C ILE A 69 0.91 -10.84 0.19
N ILE A 70 1.66 -11.94 0.36
CA ILE A 70 1.13 -13.21 0.89
C ILE A 70 0.59 -13.00 2.29
N ILE A 71 1.34 -12.35 3.17
CA ILE A 71 0.90 -12.04 4.53
C ILE A 71 -0.34 -11.16 4.47
N ALA A 72 -0.36 -10.09 3.67
CA ALA A 72 -1.53 -9.23 3.51
C ALA A 72 -2.76 -10.00 3.00
N PHE A 73 -2.58 -10.94 2.07
CA PHE A 73 -3.66 -11.81 1.59
C PHE A 73 -4.15 -12.78 2.67
N ILE A 74 -3.24 -13.41 3.42
CA ILE A 74 -3.59 -14.26 4.57
C ILE A 74 -4.34 -13.43 5.62
N LEU A 75 -3.85 -12.24 5.97
CA LEU A 75 -4.54 -11.34 6.89
C LEU A 75 -5.92 -10.96 6.36
N HIS A 76 -6.08 -10.71 5.06
CA HIS A 76 -7.39 -10.50 4.44
C HIS A 76 -8.31 -11.72 4.53
N LEU A 77 -7.77 -12.94 4.41
CA LEU A 77 -8.54 -14.18 4.60
C LEU A 77 -8.86 -14.49 6.06
N LEU A 78 -8.01 -14.10 7.00
CA LEU A 78 -8.22 -14.31 8.44
C LEU A 78 -9.19 -13.26 8.99
N PHE A 79 -8.91 -11.99 8.73
CA PHE A 79 -9.70 -10.86 9.17
C PHE A 79 -10.85 -10.58 8.21
N ARG A 80 -11.83 -9.77 8.63
CA ARG A 80 -12.98 -9.38 7.80
C ARG A 80 -12.80 -7.95 7.32
N PHE A 81 -11.78 -7.74 6.51
CA PHE A 81 -11.60 -6.44 5.88
C PHE A 81 -12.73 -6.20 4.87
N ASN A 82 -13.11 -4.93 4.73
CA ASN A 82 -14.06 -4.55 3.69
C ASN A 82 -13.40 -4.71 2.31
N ARG A 83 -14.20 -4.77 1.24
CA ARG A 83 -13.69 -4.93 -0.14
C ARG A 83 -12.72 -3.83 -0.56
N THR A 84 -12.77 -2.65 0.07
CA THR A 84 -11.85 -1.55 -0.23
C THR A 84 -10.40 -1.96 0.04
N VAL A 85 -10.12 -2.70 1.11
CA VAL A 85 -8.75 -3.11 1.46
C VAL A 85 -8.08 -3.96 0.38
N PRO A 86 -8.57 -5.17 0.01
CA PRO A 86 -7.92 -5.99 -1.01
C PRO A 86 -7.89 -5.30 -2.39
N ILE A 87 -8.90 -4.48 -2.74
CA ILE A 87 -8.90 -3.73 -3.99
C ILE A 87 -7.77 -2.71 -4.01
N THR A 88 -7.69 -1.86 -2.98
CA THR A 88 -6.70 -0.78 -2.93
C THR A 88 -5.28 -1.32 -2.74
N LEU A 89 -5.07 -2.32 -1.88
CA LEU A 89 -3.79 -3.02 -1.80
C LEU A 89 -3.40 -3.63 -3.14
N GLY A 90 -4.31 -4.34 -3.80
CA GLY A 90 -4.06 -4.91 -5.12
C GLY A 90 -3.64 -3.86 -6.14
N ILE A 91 -4.33 -2.72 -6.20
CA ILE A 91 -3.95 -1.61 -7.09
C ILE A 91 -2.58 -1.03 -6.72
N GLY A 92 -2.31 -0.78 -5.43
CA GLY A 92 -1.01 -0.26 -4.98
C GLY A 92 0.14 -1.18 -5.37
N PHE A 93 -0.02 -2.49 -5.16
CA PHE A 93 0.95 -3.49 -5.60
C PHE A 93 1.08 -3.57 -7.13
N MET A 94 -0.01 -3.36 -7.89
CA MET A 94 0.08 -3.30 -9.36
C MET A 94 0.94 -2.14 -9.86
N PHE A 95 0.97 -0.99 -9.17
CA PHE A 95 1.88 0.11 -9.53
C PHE A 95 3.35 -0.30 -9.39
N HIS A 96 3.72 -1.05 -8.35
CA HIS A 96 5.08 -1.59 -8.27
C HIS A 96 5.37 -2.60 -9.39
N ILE A 97 4.44 -3.51 -9.72
CA ILE A 97 4.63 -4.46 -10.84
C ILE A 97 4.87 -3.75 -12.16
N LEU A 98 4.07 -2.74 -12.46
CA LEU A 98 4.11 -2.07 -13.75
C LEU A 98 5.45 -1.36 -13.98
N GLY A 99 6.12 -0.92 -12.91
CA GLY A 99 7.48 -0.40 -12.98
C GLY A 99 8.52 -1.47 -13.30
N LEU A 100 8.40 -2.63 -12.66
CA LEU A 100 9.35 -3.75 -12.77
C LEU A 100 9.19 -4.56 -14.08
N TYR A 101 8.20 -4.24 -14.91
CA TYR A 101 7.85 -5.05 -16.07
C TYR A 101 8.82 -4.82 -17.25
N LYS A 102 9.87 -5.64 -17.32
CA LYS A 102 10.78 -5.74 -18.48
C LYS A 102 10.19 -6.70 -19.52
N ILE A 103 9.62 -6.19 -20.61
CA ILE A 103 8.84 -7.01 -21.55
C ILE A 103 9.76 -7.82 -22.49
N ILE A 104 10.74 -7.16 -23.11
CA ILE A 104 11.62 -7.80 -24.10
C ILE A 104 13.01 -7.15 -24.04
N PRO A 105 14.11 -7.91 -23.90
CA PRO A 105 15.45 -7.40 -24.16
C PRO A 105 15.58 -7.11 -25.66
N TYR A 106 15.63 -5.83 -26.05
CA TYR A 106 15.92 -5.42 -27.42
C TYR A 106 17.13 -4.49 -27.44
N ASN A 107 18.27 -4.98 -27.95
CA ASN A 107 19.51 -4.20 -28.10
C ASN A 107 19.95 -3.46 -26.82
N GLN A 108 20.01 -4.15 -25.68
CA GLN A 108 20.41 -3.57 -24.37
C GLN A 108 19.45 -2.55 -23.76
N TYR A 109 18.28 -2.32 -24.38
CA TYR A 109 17.18 -1.56 -23.80
C TYR A 109 15.99 -2.50 -23.60
N TYR A 110 15.46 -2.59 -22.39
CA TYR A 110 14.24 -3.34 -22.15
C TYR A 110 13.04 -2.50 -22.62
N VAL A 111 12.34 -2.98 -23.64
CA VAL A 111 11.08 -2.36 -24.05
C VAL A 111 10.07 -2.57 -22.91
N GLY A 112 9.47 -1.48 -22.42
CA GLY A 112 8.47 -1.52 -21.35
C GLY A 112 8.99 -1.24 -19.94
N GLU A 113 10.31 -1.11 -19.74
CA GLU A 113 10.87 -0.76 -18.44
C GLU A 113 10.59 0.72 -18.15
N LEU A 114 9.50 1.00 -17.41
CA LEU A 114 9.20 2.35 -16.94
C LEU A 114 10.31 2.85 -16.01
N TYR A 115 10.95 1.92 -15.28
CA TYR A 115 12.19 2.11 -14.54
C TYR A 115 13.49 2.04 -15.38
N GLY A 116 13.43 1.96 -16.71
CA GLY A 116 14.64 1.88 -17.56
C GLY A 116 14.75 3.01 -18.58
N ALA A 117 13.63 3.68 -18.88
CA ALA A 117 13.59 4.80 -19.79
C ALA A 117 14.07 6.09 -19.09
N PRO A 118 15.22 6.70 -19.47
CA PRO A 118 15.83 7.82 -18.73
C PRO A 118 14.93 9.05 -18.56
N GLN A 119 13.96 9.22 -19.45
CA GLN A 119 13.00 10.33 -19.44
C GLN A 119 11.77 10.04 -18.56
N LEU A 120 11.51 8.77 -18.26
CA LEU A 120 10.33 8.29 -17.55
C LEU A 120 10.66 7.76 -16.16
N TYR A 121 11.90 7.33 -15.93
CA TYR A 121 12.39 6.74 -14.67
C TYR A 121 11.94 7.55 -13.45
N TYR A 122 12.32 8.82 -13.41
CA TYR A 122 12.04 9.72 -12.30
C TYR A 122 10.54 9.95 -12.10
N HIS A 123 9.80 10.06 -13.21
CA HIS A 123 8.38 10.37 -13.12
C HIS A 123 7.57 9.14 -12.73
N TYR A 124 8.01 7.96 -13.15
CA TYR A 124 7.32 6.74 -12.80
C TYR A 124 7.50 6.40 -11.33
N ASP A 125 8.73 6.52 -10.82
CA ASP A 125 9.00 6.26 -9.41
C ASP A 125 8.16 7.15 -8.49
N TRP A 126 8.10 8.45 -8.79
CA TRP A 126 7.21 9.38 -8.07
C TRP A 126 5.74 8.97 -8.15
N ILE A 127 5.29 8.44 -9.29
CA ILE A 127 3.93 7.91 -9.45
C ILE A 127 3.73 6.68 -8.55
N VAL A 128 4.71 5.77 -8.45
CA VAL A 128 4.63 4.61 -7.55
C VAL A 128 4.54 5.08 -6.10
N HIS A 129 5.36 6.04 -5.68
CA HIS A 129 5.31 6.58 -4.32
C HIS A 129 4.00 7.32 -4.03
N ILE A 130 3.51 8.16 -4.94
CA ILE A 130 2.23 8.86 -4.76
C ILE A 130 1.05 7.87 -4.76
N MET A 131 0.97 7.02 -5.77
CA MET A 131 -0.20 6.16 -6.00
C MET A 131 -0.15 4.92 -5.10
N GLY A 132 1.00 4.24 -5.01
CA GLY A 132 1.22 3.08 -4.16
C GLY A 132 0.95 3.40 -2.69
N VAL A 133 1.61 4.44 -2.14
CA VAL A 133 1.35 4.86 -0.76
C VAL A 133 -0.04 5.46 -0.61
N GLY A 134 -0.57 6.17 -1.61
CA GLY A 134 -1.95 6.66 -1.60
C GLY A 134 -2.98 5.53 -1.44
N PHE A 135 -2.86 4.45 -2.21
CA PHE A 135 -3.76 3.29 -2.10
C PHE A 135 -3.53 2.50 -0.81
N MET A 136 -2.28 2.33 -0.38
CA MET A 136 -1.95 1.77 0.94
C MET A 136 -2.60 2.59 2.06
N ALA A 137 -2.62 3.91 1.92
CA ALA A 137 -3.23 4.81 2.87
C ALA A 137 -4.75 4.66 2.94
N ILE A 138 -5.43 4.42 1.81
CA ILE A 138 -6.86 4.06 1.80
C ILE A 138 -7.10 2.71 2.47
N ALA A 139 -6.27 1.70 2.19
CA ALA A 139 -6.37 0.39 2.81
C ALA A 139 -6.23 0.48 4.33
N LEU A 140 -5.14 1.11 4.80
CA LEU A 140 -4.87 1.31 6.22
C LEU A 140 -5.96 2.15 6.89
N SER A 141 -6.41 3.23 6.24
CA SER A 141 -7.53 4.05 6.74
C SER A 141 -8.82 3.25 6.84
N SER A 142 -9.10 2.37 5.88
CA SER A 142 -10.28 1.51 5.90
C SER A 142 -10.26 0.52 7.07
N VAL A 143 -9.07 0.07 7.47
CA VAL A 143 -8.87 -0.80 8.64
C VAL A 143 -8.92 0.00 9.94
N LEU A 144 -8.15 1.09 10.06
CA LEU A 144 -7.92 1.80 11.33
C LEU A 144 -9.00 2.83 11.68
N TYR A 145 -9.59 3.51 10.70
CA TYR A 145 -10.55 4.60 10.95
C TYR A 145 -11.70 4.22 11.88
N PRO A 146 -12.34 3.03 11.78
CA PRO A 146 -13.40 2.62 12.70
C PRO A 146 -12.97 2.56 14.17
N TYR A 147 -11.69 2.28 14.44
CA TYR A 147 -11.12 2.17 15.78
C TYR A 147 -10.63 3.54 16.28
N LEU A 148 -9.89 4.26 15.44
CA LEU A 148 -9.34 5.57 15.78
C LEU A 148 -10.44 6.59 16.07
N LYS A 149 -11.52 6.63 15.27
CA LYS A 149 -12.63 7.56 15.51
C LYS A 149 -13.37 7.35 16.84
N ARG A 150 -13.17 6.19 17.49
CA ARG A 150 -13.74 5.90 18.82
C ARG A 150 -12.80 6.34 19.93
N ALA A 151 -11.50 6.24 19.70
CA ALA A 151 -10.48 6.66 20.66
C ALA A 151 -10.24 8.16 20.63
N PHE A 152 -10.46 8.81 19.49
CA PHE A 152 -10.21 10.23 19.28
C PHE A 152 -11.51 10.96 18.93
N ASP A 153 -11.88 11.94 19.76
CA ASP A 153 -13.11 12.73 19.60
C ASP A 153 -13.11 13.60 18.33
N SER A 154 -11.93 13.91 17.80
CA SER A 154 -11.76 14.76 16.62
C SER A 154 -11.43 13.96 15.37
N ARG A 155 -12.19 14.21 14.30
CA ARG A 155 -11.88 13.70 12.94
C ARG A 155 -10.53 14.20 12.43
N PHE A 156 -10.13 15.40 12.84
CA PHE A 156 -8.82 15.96 12.49
C PHE A 156 -7.69 15.16 13.15
N MET A 157 -7.83 14.80 14.43
CA MET A 157 -6.87 13.92 15.12
C MET A 157 -6.78 12.55 14.43
N THR A 158 -7.92 11.96 14.08
CA THR A 158 -7.94 10.70 13.34
C THR A 158 -7.24 10.83 11.98
N PHE A 159 -7.50 11.90 11.23
CA PHE A 159 -6.86 12.19 9.96
C PHE A 159 -5.34 12.35 10.09
N LEU A 160 -4.89 13.12 11.08
CA LEU A 160 -3.47 13.34 11.35
C LEU A 160 -2.75 12.03 11.70
N ILE A 161 -3.34 11.21 12.57
CA ILE A 161 -2.77 9.90 12.93
C ILE A 161 -2.67 8.99 11.71
N LEU A 162 -3.69 8.96 10.85
CA LEU A 162 -3.65 8.16 9.63
C LEU A 162 -2.52 8.60 8.70
N ILE A 163 -2.31 9.90 8.52
CA ILE A 163 -1.17 10.43 7.73
C ILE A 163 0.15 10.01 8.38
N LEU A 164 0.30 10.20 9.69
CA LEU A 164 1.55 9.86 10.38
C LEU A 164 1.86 8.36 10.29
N CYS A 165 0.85 7.49 10.35
CA CYS A 165 1.04 6.06 10.14
C CYS A 165 1.49 5.74 8.71
N THR A 166 0.89 6.34 7.69
CA THR A 166 1.21 6.01 6.28
C THR A 166 2.53 6.63 5.83
N VAL A 167 2.79 7.89 6.22
CA VAL A 167 4.09 8.53 6.02
C VAL A 167 5.17 7.80 6.81
N GLY A 168 4.87 7.36 8.05
CA GLY A 168 5.81 6.57 8.84
C GLY A 168 6.18 5.24 8.18
N LEU A 169 5.21 4.54 7.59
CA LEU A 169 5.47 3.30 6.83
C LEU A 169 6.29 3.57 5.55
N GLY A 170 5.93 4.61 4.79
CA GLY A 170 6.70 5.01 3.60
C GLY A 170 8.13 5.41 3.98
N SER A 171 8.29 6.26 4.99
CA SER A 171 9.61 6.72 5.47
C SER A 171 10.45 5.59 6.05
N LEU A 172 9.84 4.58 6.66
CA LEU A 172 10.57 3.41 7.14
C LEU A 172 11.19 2.63 5.98
N ASN A 173 10.50 2.54 4.85
CA ASN A 173 11.02 1.95 3.62
C ASN A 173 12.29 2.70 3.18
N GLU A 174 12.18 4.00 2.98
CA GLU A 174 13.30 4.88 2.58
C GLU A 174 14.49 4.82 3.54
N VAL A 175 14.21 4.75 4.84
CA VAL A 175 15.25 4.68 5.87
C VAL A 175 15.96 3.33 5.83
N VAL A 176 15.24 2.23 5.60
CA VAL A 176 15.84 0.89 5.45
C VAL A 176 16.73 0.85 4.21
N GLU A 177 16.26 1.42 3.10
CA GLU A 177 17.04 1.52 1.85
C GLU A 177 18.30 2.37 2.05
N PHE A 178 18.15 3.55 2.66
CA PHE A 178 19.28 4.44 2.95
C PHE A 178 20.30 3.82 3.92
N MET A 179 19.85 3.12 4.97
CA MET A 179 20.73 2.39 5.88
C MET A 179 21.45 1.24 5.15
N GLY A 180 20.75 0.54 4.25
CA GLY A 180 21.34 -0.49 3.41
C GLY A 180 22.49 0.05 2.57
N TYR A 181 22.28 1.20 1.93
CA TYR A 181 23.35 1.91 1.22
C TYR A 181 24.51 2.31 2.13
N GLY A 182 24.22 2.88 3.30
CA GLY A 182 25.26 3.36 4.22
C GLY A 182 26.17 2.26 4.79
N VAL A 183 25.65 1.03 4.95
CA VAL A 183 26.39 -0.11 5.52
C VAL A 183 27.19 -0.87 4.45
N TYR A 184 26.58 -1.15 3.30
CA TYR A 184 27.17 -2.03 2.29
C TYR A 184 27.74 -1.29 1.07
N GLY A 185 27.50 0.02 0.97
CA GLY A 185 28.02 0.85 -0.10
C GLY A 185 27.28 0.69 -1.43
N TYR A 186 27.89 1.24 -2.48
CA TYR A 186 27.32 1.28 -3.83
C TYR A 186 27.34 -0.12 -4.47
N GLY A 187 26.16 -0.61 -4.88
CA GLY A 187 26.00 -1.89 -5.57
C GLY A 187 25.70 -3.08 -4.65
N GLU A 188 26.20 -3.07 -3.41
CA GLU A 188 26.05 -4.18 -2.45
C GLU A 188 25.05 -3.90 -1.31
N GLY A 189 24.29 -2.79 -1.39
CA GLY A 189 23.29 -2.34 -0.42
C GLY A 189 22.42 -3.46 0.18
N PHE A 190 21.98 -3.30 1.44
CA PHE A 190 20.94 -4.18 1.99
C PHE A 190 19.70 -4.08 1.09
N LEU A 191 19.13 -5.21 0.71
CA LEU A 191 18.10 -5.32 -0.33
C LEU A 191 18.57 -5.04 -1.78
N GLU A 192 19.87 -5.09 -2.07
CA GLU A 192 20.47 -4.73 -3.38
C GLU A 192 20.17 -3.29 -3.84
N PHE A 193 19.81 -2.41 -2.90
CA PHE A 193 19.72 -0.95 -3.08
C PHE A 193 21.13 -0.34 -3.19
N GLY A 194 21.78 -0.65 -4.30
CA GLY A 194 22.96 0.03 -4.83
C GLY A 194 22.55 1.12 -5.82
N SER A 195 23.44 1.47 -6.75
CA SER A 195 23.24 2.44 -7.85
C SER A 195 21.89 2.45 -8.58
N GLY A 196 21.13 1.37 -8.51
CA GLY A 196 19.87 1.22 -9.23
C GLY A 196 18.81 2.23 -8.78
N ASP A 197 18.96 2.80 -7.58
CA ASP A 197 17.98 3.72 -6.97
C ASP A 197 18.58 5.13 -6.70
N SER A 198 19.90 5.25 -6.79
CA SER A 198 20.50 6.57 -6.96
C SER A 198 20.54 6.87 -8.45
N SER A 199 19.61 7.72 -8.88
CA SER A 199 19.76 8.44 -10.13
C SER A 199 21.24 8.81 -10.35
N PRO A 200 21.84 8.54 -11.52
CA PRO A 200 23.18 9.04 -11.82
C PRO A 200 23.29 10.58 -11.67
N SER A 201 22.15 11.29 -11.67
CA SER A 201 22.05 12.74 -11.43
C SER A 201 21.52 13.14 -10.04
N GLN A 202 21.07 12.21 -9.20
CA GLN A 202 20.64 12.48 -7.81
C GLN A 202 21.30 11.51 -6.83
N GLY A 203 22.01 12.05 -5.84
CA GLY A 203 22.54 11.23 -4.76
C GLY A 203 21.43 10.55 -3.94
N PRO A 204 21.75 9.47 -3.21
CA PRO A 204 20.77 8.65 -2.49
C PRO A 204 19.93 9.46 -1.50
N TRP A 205 20.52 10.47 -0.85
CA TRP A 205 19.80 11.38 0.03
C TRP A 205 18.68 12.15 -0.69
N THR A 206 18.96 12.66 -1.89
CA THR A 206 17.99 13.43 -2.68
C THR A 206 16.86 12.54 -3.17
N ASN A 207 17.15 11.29 -3.55
CA ASN A 207 16.13 10.31 -3.93
C ASN A 207 15.18 10.05 -2.77
N SER A 208 15.69 9.56 -1.64
CA SER A 208 14.87 9.26 -0.45
C SER A 208 14.08 10.48 0.04
N CYS A 209 14.65 11.69 -0.02
CA CYS A 209 13.89 12.90 0.33
C CYS A 209 12.72 13.15 -0.63
N THR A 210 12.91 12.90 -1.92
CA THR A 210 11.89 13.05 -2.96
C THR A 210 10.80 12.00 -2.79
N ASP A 211 11.16 10.77 -2.44
CA ASP A 211 10.22 9.66 -2.25
C ASP A 211 9.42 9.82 -0.97
N MET A 212 10.07 10.27 0.12
CA MET A 212 9.37 10.72 1.33
C MET A 212 8.35 11.83 1.03
N LEU A 213 8.71 12.81 0.19
CA LEU A 213 7.81 13.89 -0.21
C LEU A 213 6.62 13.33 -1.01
N ASN A 214 6.87 12.46 -1.99
CA ASN A 214 5.84 11.82 -2.80
C ASN A 214 4.91 10.91 -1.99
N ASN A 215 5.45 10.11 -1.08
CA ASN A 215 4.72 9.31 -0.10
C ASN A 215 3.80 10.18 0.77
N THR A 216 4.29 11.35 1.18
CA THR A 216 3.53 12.35 1.95
C THR A 216 2.39 12.93 1.13
N ILE A 217 2.66 13.35 -0.11
CA ILE A 217 1.65 13.88 -1.03
C ILE A 217 0.55 12.84 -1.26
N GLY A 218 0.93 11.61 -1.62
CA GLY A 218 0.01 10.49 -1.82
C GLY A 218 -0.87 10.22 -0.60
N SER A 219 -0.25 10.12 0.58
CA SER A 219 -0.95 9.94 1.86
C SER A 219 -1.97 11.04 2.13
N VAL A 220 -1.56 12.31 2.04
CA VAL A 220 -2.43 13.47 2.34
C VAL A 220 -3.61 13.51 1.37
N VAL A 221 -3.37 13.36 0.08
CA VAL A 221 -4.41 13.43 -0.96
C VAL A 221 -5.42 12.29 -0.78
N PHE A 222 -4.95 11.05 -0.64
CA PHE A 222 -5.83 9.88 -0.62
C PHE A 222 -6.59 9.73 0.71
N ILE A 223 -5.94 10.01 1.85
CA ILE A 223 -6.64 10.05 3.15
C ILE A 223 -7.62 11.21 3.18
N GLY A 224 -7.24 12.37 2.62
CA GLY A 224 -8.12 13.54 2.51
C GLY A 224 -9.39 13.19 1.73
N ALA A 225 -9.23 12.59 0.55
CA ALA A 225 -10.32 12.10 -0.26
C ALA A 225 -11.16 11.04 0.47
N PHE A 226 -10.53 10.11 1.19
CA PHE A 226 -11.22 9.09 1.99
C PHE A 226 -12.09 9.71 3.08
N VAL A 227 -11.56 10.65 3.86
CA VAL A 227 -12.29 11.33 4.95
C VAL A 227 -13.42 12.20 4.40
N LEU A 228 -13.16 12.94 3.32
CA LEU A 228 -14.20 13.74 2.64
C LEU A 228 -15.32 12.85 2.11
N ASN A 229 -15.00 11.73 1.47
CA ASN A 229 -15.98 10.76 1.03
C ASN A 229 -16.82 10.21 2.21
N LYS A 230 -16.19 9.87 3.33
CA LYS A 230 -16.92 9.43 4.54
C LYS A 230 -17.81 10.51 5.14
N LYS A 231 -17.46 11.79 4.96
CA LYS A 231 -18.24 12.93 5.47
C LYS A 231 -19.42 13.29 4.56
N TYR A 232 -19.20 13.29 3.25
CA TYR A 232 -20.14 13.85 2.28
C TYR A 232 -20.79 12.80 1.37
N GLY A 233 -20.38 11.54 1.46
CA GLY A 233 -20.98 10.45 0.70
C GLY A 233 -20.74 10.53 -0.81
N TRP A 234 -19.66 11.18 -1.26
CA TRP A 234 -19.39 11.39 -2.69
C TRP A 234 -19.35 10.10 -3.52
N PHE A 235 -18.97 8.97 -2.91
CA PHE A 235 -18.99 7.64 -3.52
C PHE A 235 -20.04 6.71 -2.90
N SER A 236 -20.88 7.17 -1.97
CA SER A 236 -21.98 6.38 -1.40
C SER A 236 -23.25 6.51 -2.22
N GLY A 237 -23.14 6.57 -3.54
CA GLY A 237 -24.26 6.35 -4.44
C GLY A 237 -24.87 4.98 -4.12
N SER A 238 -25.92 5.00 -3.30
CA SER A 238 -26.99 4.02 -3.18
C SER A 238 -26.69 2.62 -3.71
N HIS A 239 -26.33 1.70 -2.80
CA HIS A 239 -26.69 0.29 -2.86
C HIS A 239 -26.96 -0.22 -1.44
#